data_AF-A0A520K4I8-F1
#
_entry.id   AF-A0A520K4I8-F1
#
_cell.length_a   1.000
_cell.length_b   1.000
_cell.length_c   1.000
_cell.angle_alpha   90.00
_cell.angle_beta   90.00
_cell.angle_gamma   90.00
#
_symmetry.space_group_name_H-M   'P 1'
#
loop_
_entity.id
_entity.type
_entity.pdbx_description
1 polymer ?
#
loop_
_entity_poly.entity_id
_entity_poly.type
_entity_poly.pdbx_seq_one_letter_code
_entity_poly.pdbx_strand_id
1 'polypeptide(L)' 'MKSYLVVWFSSEGGTPSEVNDRLTAMGFKAMQGAFDYVYDWGSNASLDDILQIGDRVQLTLKGLDVTYKIETVGGN' A
#
# COMPACT_ATOMS: atom_id res chain seq x y z
N MET A 1 8.79 8.66 -8.86
CA MET A 1 8.95 8.16 -7.47
C MET A 1 8.09 6.91 -7.29
N LYS A 2 8.39 6.01 -6.36
CA LYS A 2 7.55 4.83 -6.08
C LYS A 2 7.34 4.63 -4.58
N SER A 3 6.15 4.19 -4.19
CA SER A 3 5.88 3.72 -2.82
C SER A 3 5.59 2.23 -2.84
N TYR A 4 6.19 1.49 -1.91
CA TYR A 4 6.04 0.04 -1.81
C TYR A 4 5.35 -0.33 -0.51
N LEU A 5 4.51 -1.37 -0.56
CA LEU A 5 3.86 -1.96 0.60
C LEU A 5 4.38 -3.36 0.87
N VAL A 6 4.59 -3.64 2.15
CA VAL A 6 4.60 -5.00 2.70
C VAL A 6 3.40 -5.11 3.63
N VAL A 7 2.61 -6.19 3.48
CA VAL A 7 1.41 -6.43 4.29
C VAL A 7 1.56 -7.74 5.06
N TRP A 8 1.36 -7.67 6.37
CA TRP A 8 1.27 -8.82 7.25
C TRP A 8 -0.19 -9.12 7.57
N PHE A 9 -0.61 -10.34 7.24
CA PHE A 9 -1.98 -10.82 7.41
C PHE A 9 -2.18 -11.51 8.76
N SER A 10 -3.39 -11.35 9.31
CA SER A 10 -3.90 -12.10 10.46
C SER A 10 -4.85 -13.21 9.98
N SER A 11 -4.89 -14.35 10.68
CA SER A 11 -5.89 -15.39 10.42
C SER A 11 -7.31 -14.97 10.78
N GLU A 12 -7.44 -13.97 11.66
CA GLU A 12 -8.72 -13.43 12.13
C GLU A 12 -9.19 -12.21 11.32
N GLY A 13 -8.39 -11.80 10.34
CA GLY A 13 -8.61 -10.62 9.51
C GLY A 13 -9.32 -10.89 8.19
N GLY A 14 -9.30 -9.88 7.33
CA GLY A 14 -9.72 -10.01 5.94
C GLY A 14 -8.80 -10.94 5.16
N THR A 15 -9.34 -11.60 4.13
CA THR A 15 -8.53 -12.50 3.31
C THR A 15 -7.51 -11.71 2.48
N PRO A 16 -6.37 -12.32 2.08
CA PRO A 16 -5.41 -11.67 1.21
C PRO A 16 -6.00 -11.18 -0.12
N SER A 17 -6.99 -11.89 -0.67
CA SER A 17 -7.70 -11.46 -1.89
C SER A 17 -8.53 -10.21 -1.66
N GLU A 18 -9.24 -10.10 -0.53
CA GLU A 18 -10.02 -8.90 -0.20
C GLU A 18 -9.12 -7.68 -0.03
N VAL A 19 -7.98 -7.84 0.67
CA VAL A 19 -6.97 -6.79 0.83
C VAL A 19 -6.42 -6.35 -0.53
N ASN A 20 -6.10 -7.31 -1.41
CA ASN A 20 -5.63 -7.03 -2.77
C ASN A 20 -6.66 -6.22 -3.57
N ASP A 21 -7.93 -6.61 -3.56
CA ASP A 21 -8.97 -5.94 -4.33
C ASP A 21 -9.13 -4.48 -3.89
N ARG A 22 -9.07 -4.23 -2.57
CA ARG A 22 -9.15 -2.88 -2.02
C ARG A 22 -7.93 -2.01 -2.34
N LEU A 23 -6.71 -2.55 -2.22
CA LEU A 23 -5.48 -1.81 -2.53
C LEU A 23 -5.37 -1.51 -4.03
N THR A 24 -5.69 -2.48 -4.87
CA THR A 24 -5.63 -2.30 -6.33
C THR A 24 -6.68 -1.32 -6.84
N ALA A 25 -7.87 -1.27 -6.23
CA ALA A 25 -8.87 -0.24 -6.50
C ALA A 25 -8.38 1.20 -6.21
N MET A 26 -7.38 1.37 -5.35
CA MET A 26 -6.76 2.67 -5.08
C MET A 26 -5.61 3.04 -6.03
N GLY A 27 -5.18 2.13 -6.91
CA GLY A 27 -4.08 2.34 -7.85
C GLY A 27 -2.77 1.67 -7.46
N PHE A 28 -2.71 0.90 -6.36
CA PHE A 28 -1.59 0.00 -6.13
C PHE A 28 -1.60 -1.14 -7.16
N LYS A 29 -0.41 -1.64 -7.50
CA LYS A 29 -0.24 -2.83 -8.34
C LYS A 29 0.39 -3.92 -7.50
N ALA A 30 -0.25 -5.09 -7.45
CA ALA A 30 0.36 -6.27 -6.85
C ALA A 30 1.63 -6.64 -7.62
N MET A 31 2.66 -7.08 -6.90
CA MET A 31 3.92 -7.52 -7.48
C MET A 31 4.48 -8.73 -6.74
N GLN A 32 5.44 -9.41 -7.37
CA GLN A 32 6.19 -10.50 -6.74
C GLN A 32 7.57 -9.98 -6.33
N GLY A 33 8.09 -10.45 -5.19
CA GLY A 33 9.44 -10.15 -4.73
C GLY A 33 9.48 -9.71 -3.27
N ALA A 34 10.33 -8.73 -2.97
CA ALA A 34 10.55 -8.23 -1.62
C ALA A 34 9.38 -7.39 -1.05
N PHE A 35 8.47 -6.96 -1.92
CA PHE A 35 7.29 -6.16 -1.58
C PHE A 35 6.06 -6.81 -2.22
N ASP A 36 4.89 -6.59 -1.62
CA ASP A 36 3.62 -7.14 -2.09
C ASP A 36 2.95 -6.19 -3.12
N TYR A 37 3.13 -4.88 -2.94
CA TYR A 37 2.52 -3.88 -3.83
C TYR A 37 3.46 -2.70 -4.13
N VAL A 38 3.21 -2.07 -5.27
CA VAL A 38 3.83 -0.79 -5.68
C VAL A 38 2.77 0.22 -6.10
N TYR A 39 2.93 1.46 -5.67
CA TYR A 39 2.23 2.63 -6.18
C TYR A 39 3.23 3.48 -6.97
N ASP A 40 2.93 3.68 -8.25
CA ASP A 40 3.74 4.53 -9.13
C ASP A 40 3.17 5.95 -9.11
N TRP A 41 3.96 6.90 -8.61
CA TRP A 41 3.53 8.29 -8.51
C TRP A 41 3.48 8.99 -9.87
N GLY A 42 4.11 8.44 -10.92
CA GLY A 42 4.25 9.07 -12.23
C GLY A 42 5.15 10.32 -12.24
N SER A 43 5.28 11.03 -11.12
CA SER A 43 6.16 12.19 -10.91
C SER A 43 6.85 12.10 -9.55
N ASN A 44 7.47 13.19 -9.11
CA ASN A 44 7.85 13.37 -7.70
C ASN A 44 6.60 13.65 -6.87
N ALA A 45 6.56 13.09 -5.66
CA ALA A 45 5.52 13.32 -4.67
C ALA A 45 6.10 14.16 -3.52
N SER A 46 5.30 15.07 -2.99
CA SER A 46 5.63 15.82 -1.78
C SER A 46 5.47 14.94 -0.53
N LEU A 47 5.94 15.43 0.62
CA LEU A 47 5.69 14.75 1.89
C LEU A 47 4.20 14.63 2.19
N ASP A 48 3.41 15.67 1.90
CA ASP A 48 1.97 15.69 2.14
C ASP A 48 1.26 14.65 1.27
N ASP A 49 1.66 14.49 0.00
CA ASP A 49 1.14 13.44 -0.88
C ASP A 49 1.41 12.04 -0.29
N ILE A 50 2.64 11.82 0.22
CA ILE A 50 3.05 10.55 0.84
C ILE A 50 2.24 10.28 2.12
N LEU A 51 1.98 11.29 2.94
CA LEU A 51 1.13 11.12 4.13
C LEU A 51 -0.32 10.82 3.73
N GLN A 52 -0.84 11.51 2.72
CA GLN A 52 -2.21 11.30 2.23
C GLN A 52 -2.41 9.87 1.69
N ILE A 53 -1.43 9.27 1.01
CA ILE A 53 -1.56 7.87 0.60
C ILE A 53 -1.55 6.93 1.81
N GLY A 54 -0.75 7.24 2.84
CA GLY A 54 -0.77 6.51 4.12
C GLY A 54 -2.14 6.52 4.78
N ASP A 55 -2.78 7.69 4.88
CA ASP A 55 -4.12 7.84 5.43
C ASP A 55 -5.16 7.06 4.61
N ARG A 56 -5.08 7.12 3.28
CA ARG A 56 -5.99 6.38 2.40
C ARG A 56 -5.84 4.87 2.54
N VAL A 57 -4.61 4.37 2.68
CA VAL A 57 -4.35 2.94 2.93
C VAL A 57 -4.93 2.54 4.29
N GLN A 58 -4.73 3.34 5.33
CA GLN A 58 -5.27 3.08 6.67
C GLN A 58 -6.80 2.97 6.64
N LEU A 59 -7.48 3.93 6.02
CA LEU A 59 -8.94 3.95 5.93
C LEU A 59 -9.47 2.75 5.13
N THR A 60 -8.78 2.39 4.05
CA THR A 60 -9.20 1.31 3.14
C THR A 60 -9.05 -0.07 3.76
N LEU A 61 -8.01 -0.28 4.56
CA LEU A 61 -7.72 -1.56 5.22
C LEU A 61 -8.33 -1.66 6.63
N LYS A 62 -8.99 -0.59 7.10
CA LYS A 62 -9.62 -0.56 8.43
C LYS A 62 -10.59 -1.73 8.59
N GLY A 63 -10.44 -2.44 9.71
CA GLY A 63 -11.29 -3.58 10.06
C GLY A 63 -10.86 -4.91 9.44
N LEU A 64 -9.79 -4.95 8.65
CA LEU A 64 -9.26 -6.20 8.08
C LEU A 64 -8.16 -6.85 8.90
N ASP A 65 -7.83 -6.30 10.07
CA ASP A 65 -6.78 -6.82 10.98
C ASP A 65 -5.46 -7.13 10.26
N VAL A 66 -4.94 -6.14 9.52
CA VAL A 66 -3.64 -6.21 8.84
C VAL A 66 -2.69 -5.15 9.36
N THR A 67 -1.41 -5.50 9.41
CA THR A 67 -0.33 -4.54 9.62
C THR A 67 0.39 -4.32 8.30
N TYR A 68 0.87 -3.11 8.04
CA TYR A 68 1.60 -2.82 6.81
C TYR A 68 2.74 -1.83 7.04
N LYS A 69 3.72 -1.87 6.15
CA LYS A 69 4.82 -0.89 6.06
C LYS A 69 4.74 -0.23 4.70
N ILE A 70 4.84 1.10 4.67
CA ILE A 70 4.99 1.89 3.44
C ILE A 70 6.42 2.40 3.34
N GLU A 71 7.07 2.19 2.20
CA GLU A 71 8.38 2.75 1.91
C GLU A 71 8.36 3.53 0.60
N THR A 72 8.65 4.83 0.66
CA THR A 72 8.69 5.70 -0.54
C THR A 72 10.13 5.97 -0.93
N VAL A 73 10.46 5.66 -2.18
CA VAL A 73 11.81 5.84 -2.75
C VAL A 73 11.74 6.84 -3.90
N GLY A 74 12.45 7.96 -3.74
CA GLY A 74 12.69 8.96 -4.78
C GLY A 74 13.76 8.50 -5.77
N GLY A 75 13.66 8.95 -7.03
CA GLY A 75 14.81 8.92 -7.93
C GLY A 75 15.67 10.14 -7.61
N ASN A 76 16.92 9.93 -7.23
CA ASN A 76 17.92 11.00 -7.22
C ASN A 76 18.20 11.48 -8.64
#